data_AF-A0A9E2XIZ3-F1
#
_entry.id   AF-A0A9E2XIZ3-F1
#
_cell.length_a   1.000
_cell.length_b   1.000
_cell.length_c   1.000
_cell.angle_alpha   90.00
_cell.angle_beta   90.00
_cell.angle_gamma   90.00
#
_symmetry.space_group_name_H-M   'P 1'
#
loop_
_entity.id
_entity.type
_entity.pdbx_description
1 polymer ?
#
loop_
_entity_poly.entity_id
_entity_poly.type
_entity_poly.pdbx_seq_one_letter_code
_entity_poly.pdbx_strand_id
1 'polypeptide(L)' 'MEKPLTKDNLLRQADGLRDLARRARRLVESLTTESDQRRLERHIEELEDSALRLEQRAVEAKAAGGSFAD' A
#
# COMPACT_ATOMS: atom_id res chain seq x y z
N MET A 1 -9.56 20.26 3.41
CA MET A 1 -8.79 20.44 2.16
C MET A 1 -8.16 19.10 1.83
N GLU A 2 -8.61 18.43 0.77
CA GLU A 2 -7.89 17.27 0.23
C GLU A 2 -6.56 17.76 -0.34
N LYS A 3 -5.44 17.19 0.12
CA LYS A 3 -4.12 17.47 -0.47
C LYS A 3 -4.12 16.96 -1.92
N PRO A 4 -3.55 17.71 -2.89
CA PRO A 4 -3.38 17.21 -4.24
C PRO A 4 -2.69 15.85 -4.23
N LEU A 5 -3.23 14.90 -5.00
CA LEU A 5 -2.66 13.57 -5.18
C LEU A 5 -1.42 13.67 -6.08
N THR A 6 -0.30 14.09 -5.51
CA THR A 6 0.99 14.10 -6.20
C THR A 6 1.57 12.68 -6.28
N LYS A 7 2.42 12.45 -7.28
CA LYS A 7 3.17 11.19 -7.42
C LYS A 7 3.89 10.80 -6.12
N ASP A 8 4.55 11.76 -5.48
CA ASP A 8 5.28 11.53 -4.23
C ASP A 8 4.34 11.15 -3.08
N ASN A 9 3.14 11.72 -3.03
CA ASN A 9 2.12 11.33 -2.06
C ASN A 9 1.60 9.91 -2.32
N LEU A 10 1.46 9.48 -3.58
CA LEU A 10 1.05 8.11 -3.92
C LEU A 10 2.13 7.09 -3.57
N LEU A 11 3.39 7.39 -3.91
CA LEU A 11 4.53 6.52 -3.57
C LEU A 11 4.72 6.40 -2.04
N ARG A 12 4.62 7.52 -1.31
CA ARG A 12 4.69 7.50 0.16
C ARG A 12 3.58 6.65 0.79
N GLN A 13 2.37 6.68 0.21
CA GLN A 13 1.27 5.83 0.67
C GLN A 13 1.56 4.34 0.38
N ALA A 14 2.06 4.02 -0.82
CA ALA A 14 2.45 2.65 -1.17
C ALA A 14 3.53 2.09 -0.22
N ASP A 15 4.54 2.91 0.11
CA ASP A 15 5.57 2.54 1.08
C ASP A 15 5.00 2.29 2.48
N GLY A 16 4.04 3.11 2.91
CA GLY A 16 3.32 2.92 4.17
C GLY A 16 2.57 1.60 4.23
N LEU A 17 1.87 1.23 3.15
CA LEU A 17 1.17 -0.06 3.05
C LEU A 17 2.15 -1.24 3.07
N ARG A 18 3.30 -1.13 2.39
CA ARG A 18 4.35 -2.17 2.44
C ARG A 18 4.99 -2.31 3.81
N ASP A 19 5.18 -1.22 4.54
CA ASP A 19 5.68 -1.30 5.92
C ASP A 19 4.66 -2.01 6.81
N LEU A 20 3.37 -1.71 6.65
CA LEU A 20 2.31 -2.38 7.39
C LEU A 20 2.24 -3.87 7.05
N ALA A 21 2.31 -4.25 5.77
CA ALA A 21 2.35 -5.64 5.32
C ALA A 21 3.55 -6.39 5.94
N ARG A 22 4.75 -5.78 5.95
CA ARG A 22 5.95 -6.36 6.58
C ARG A 22 5.78 -6.55 8.09
N ARG A 23 5.16 -5.59 8.78
CA ARG A 23 4.85 -5.72 10.23
C ARG A 23 3.82 -6.81 10.49
N ALA A 24 2.79 -6.88 9.65
CA ALA A 24 1.75 -7.91 9.75
C ALA A 24 2.33 -9.31 9.50
N ARG A 25 3.24 -9.50 8.54
CA ARG A 25 3.95 -10.78 8.33
C ARG A 25 4.69 -11.25 9.59
N ARG A 26 5.42 -10.35 10.25
CA ARG A 26 6.07 -10.66 11.54
C ARG A 26 5.06 -10.99 12.65
N LEU A 27 3.87 -10.38 12.62
CA LEU A 27 2.81 -10.68 13.58
C LEU A 27 2.20 -12.08 13.33
N VAL A 28 1.98 -12.48 12.07
CA VAL A 28 1.48 -13.83 11.72
C VAL A 28 2.32 -14.92 12.35
N GLU A 29 3.65 -14.78 12.33
CA GLU A 29 4.59 -15.75 12.93
C GLU A 29 4.37 -15.96 14.44
N SER A 30 3.75 -14.99 15.13
CA SER A 30 3.45 -15.08 16.57
C SER A 30 2.05 -15.59 16.89
N LEU A 31 1.17 -15.69 15.89
CA LEU A 31 -0.19 -16.17 16.10
C LEU A 31 -0.21 -17.69 16.22
N THR A 32 -1.01 -18.22 17.14
CA THR A 32 -1.17 -19.67 17.35
C THR A 32 -2.51 -20.20 16.83
N THR A 33 -3.46 -19.30 16.60
CA THR A 33 -4.78 -19.63 16.05
C THR A 33 -4.73 -19.58 14.52
N GLU A 34 -4.95 -20.73 13.88
CA GLU A 34 -4.89 -20.87 12.42
C GLU A 34 -5.92 -19.98 11.68
N SER A 35 -7.10 -19.74 12.26
CA SER A 35 -8.07 -18.81 11.67
C SER A 35 -7.59 -17.36 11.68
N ASP A 36 -6.83 -16.97 12.70
CA ASP A 36 -6.30 -15.62 12.85
C ASP A 36 -5.09 -15.42 11.93
N GLN A 37 -4.23 -16.43 11.82
CA GLN A 37 -3.15 -16.50 10.82
C GLN A 37 -3.73 -16.29 9.42
N ARG A 38 -4.69 -17.12 9.00
CA ARG A 38 -5.31 -17.00 7.66
C ARG A 38 -5.98 -15.65 7.42
N ARG A 39 -6.60 -15.06 8.44
CA ARG A 39 -7.21 -13.72 8.33
C ARG A 39 -6.16 -12.66 8.09
N LEU A 40 -5.06 -12.71 8.85
CA LEU A 40 -4.00 -11.73 8.76
C LEU A 40 -3.18 -11.90 7.46
N GLU A 41 -2.98 -13.13 6.99
CA GLU A 41 -2.38 -13.44 5.69
C GLU A 41 -3.17 -12.83 4.54
N ARG A 42 -4.49 -12.99 4.50
CA ARG A 42 -5.33 -12.32 3.50
C ARG A 42 -5.21 -10.80 3.57
N HIS A 43 -5.14 -10.24 4.78
CA HIS A 43 -4.98 -8.80 4.94
C HIS A 43 -3.61 -8.31 4.44
N ILE A 44 -2.54 -9.11 4.61
CA ILE A 44 -1.22 -8.81 4.04
C ILE A 44 -1.31 -8.74 2.51
N GLU A 45 -1.98 -9.70 1.88
CA GLU A 45 -2.21 -9.70 0.42
C GLU A 45 -2.96 -8.44 -0.02
N GLU A 46 -4.03 -8.06 0.68
CA GLU A 46 -4.80 -6.84 0.40
C GLU A 46 -3.96 -5.56 0.49
N LEU A 47 -3.04 -5.47 1.47
CA LEU A 47 -2.12 -4.35 1.64
C LEU A 47 -1.11 -4.27 0.49
N GLU A 48 -0.57 -5.42 0.08
CA GLU A 48 0.40 -5.52 -1.01
C GLU A 48 -0.23 -5.17 -2.35
N ASP A 49 -1.44 -5.67 -2.62
CA ASP A 49 -2.24 -5.32 -3.79
C ASP A 49 -2.58 -3.83 -3.82
N SER A 50 -2.92 -3.25 -2.66
CA SER A 50 -3.22 -1.82 -2.56
C SER A 50 -1.98 -0.96 -2.79
N ALA A 51 -0.81 -1.38 -2.29
CA ALA A 51 0.46 -0.73 -2.58
C ALA A 51 0.77 -0.75 -4.08
N LEU A 52 0.63 -1.91 -4.72
CA LEU A 52 0.85 -2.08 -6.16
C LEU A 52 -0.05 -1.16 -6.99
N ARG A 53 -1.34 -1.07 -6.65
CA ARG A 53 -2.29 -0.15 -7.33
C ARG A 53 -1.88 1.31 -7.18
N LEU A 54 -1.39 1.72 -6.01
CA LEU A 54 -0.92 3.10 -5.79
C LEU A 54 0.31 3.42 -6.63
N GLU A 55 1.23 2.47 -6.78
CA GLU A 55 2.40 2.65 -7.65
C GLU A 55 2.02 2.74 -9.13
N GLN A 56 1.09 1.88 -9.59
CA GLN A 56 0.58 1.95 -10.95
C GLN A 56 -0.03 3.33 -11.23
N ARG A 57 -0.85 3.85 -10.32
CA ARG A 57 -1.41 5.21 -10.41
C ARG A 57 -0.31 6.28 -10.43
N ALA A 58 0.76 6.11 -9.65
CA ALA A 58 1.88 7.04 -9.64
C ALA A 58 2.67 7.04 -10.96
N VAL A 59 2.78 5.88 -11.62
CA VAL A 59 3.40 5.72 -12.95
C VAL A 59 2.51 6.30 -14.05
N GLU A 60 1.22 5.99 -14.02
CA GLU A 60 0.23 6.50 -14.98
C GLU A 60 0.13 8.02 -14.92
N ALA A 61 0.16 8.62 -13.72
CA ALA A 61 0.21 10.06 -13.53
C ALA A 61 1.45 10.70 -14.19
N LYS A 62 2.60 10.00 -14.20
CA LYS A 62 3.82 10.45 -14.90
C LYS A 62 3.65 10.38 -16.42
N ALA A 63 2.95 9.36 -16.94
CA ALA A 63 2.77 9.12 -18.37
C ALA A 63 1.76 10.07 -19.03
N ALA A 64 0.77 10.56 -18.28
CA ALA A 64 -0.32 11.40 -18.80
C ALA A 64 0.02 12.90 -18.98
N GLY A 65 1.23 13.35 -18.65
CA GLY A 65 1.64 14.77 -18.80
C GLY A 65 0.82 15.78 -17.97
N GLY A 66 0.05 15.32 -17.00
CA GLY A 66 -0.91 16.13 -16.25
C GLY A 66 -0.26 16.85 -15.07
N SER A 67 -0.12 18.17 -15.22
CA SER A 67 0.07 19.12 -14.13
C SER A 67 -0.90 18.83 -12.98
N PHE A 68 -0.36 18.60 -11.79
CA PHE A 68 -1.00 19.01 -10.55
C PHE A 68 -0.11 20.11 -9.98
N ALA A 69 -0.69 21.29 -9.78
CA ALA A 69 0.00 22.51 -9.37
C ALA A 69 1.05 22.25 -8.27
N ASP A 70 2.25 22.81 -8.50
CA ASP A 70 3.34 22.96 -7.52
C ASP A 70 2.83 23.53 -6.17
#